data_AF-A0A0C5KTR6-F1
#
_entry.id   AF-A0A0C5KTR6-F1
#
_cell.length_a   1.000
_cell.length_b   1.000
_cell.length_c   1.000
_cell.angle_alpha   90.00
_cell.angle_beta   90.00
_cell.angle_gamma   90.00
#
_symmetry.space_group_name_H-M   'P 1'
#
loop_
_entity.id
_entity.type
_entity.pdbx_description
1 polymer ?
#
loop_
_entity_poly.entity_id
_entity_poly.type
_entity_poly.pdbx_seq_one_letter_code
_entity_poly.pdbx_strand_id
1 'polypeptide(L)' 'CSVSCGPGLRSRSIFCVSESNQVVDDSFCAGLVRQVESESCNLTPCTITYTYEVQPFPE' A
#
# COMPACT_ATOMS: atom_id res chain seq x y z
N CYS A 1 1.97 1.99 -1.41
CA CYS A 1 1.72 1.98 0.04
C CYS A 1 0.41 2.73 0.28
N SER A 2 -0.43 2.30 1.21
CA SER A 2 -1.75 2.90 1.50
C SER A 2 -1.65 4.29 2.10
N VAL A 3 -0.49 4.64 2.65
CA VAL A 3 -0.16 5.95 3.22
C VAL A 3 0.92 6.63 2.38
N SER A 4 1.01 7.96 2.50
CA SER A 4 2.09 8.78 1.91
C SER A 4 3.23 9.05 2.89
N CYS A 5 3.04 8.78 4.17
CA CYS A 5 4.05 8.87 5.23
C CYS A 5 3.75 7.84 6.33
N GLY A 6 4.78 7.43 7.07
CA GLY A 6 4.66 6.49 8.19
C GLY A 6 4.33 5.05 7.77
N PRO A 7 3.87 4.23 8.73
CA PRO A 7 3.53 2.83 8.47
C PRO A 7 2.20 2.69 7.72
N GLY A 8 2.17 1.80 6.74
CA GLY A 8 0.97 1.44 5.99
C GLY A 8 1.07 0.05 5.37
N LEU A 9 0.17 -0.22 4.43
CA LEU A 9 0.07 -1.51 3.75
C LEU A 9 0.17 -1.31 2.23
N ARG A 10 0.89 -2.18 1.54
CA ARG A 10 0.89 -2.26 0.08
C ARG A 10 0.28 -3.58 -0.32
N SER A 11 -0.74 -3.53 -1.16
CA SER A 11 -1.29 -4.72 -1.80
C SER A 11 -0.87 -4.80 -3.26
N ARG A 12 -0.70 -6.02 -3.78
CA ARG A 12 -0.50 -6.33 -5.19
C ARG A 12 -1.51 -7.40 -5.60
N SER A 13 -2.00 -7.31 -6.84
CA SER A 13 -2.80 -8.38 -7.43
C SER A 13 -1.88 -9.53 -7.82
N ILE A 14 -2.27 -10.76 -7.49
CA ILE A 14 -1.64 -11.97 -8.00
C ILE A 14 -2.62 -12.69 -8.90
N PHE A 15 -2.09 -13.34 -9.92
CA PHE A 15 -2.87 -14.07 -10.91
C PHE A 15 -2.23 -15.42 -11.13
N CYS A 16 -3.04 -16.48 -11.24
CA CYS A 16 -2.55 -17.76 -11.73
C CYS A 16 -2.28 -17.63 -13.22
N VAL A 17 -1.06 -17.98 -13.66
CA VAL A 17 -0.66 -17.88 -15.07
C VAL A 17 -0.16 -19.22 -15.59
N SER A 18 -0.52 -19.54 -16.83
CA SER A 18 -0.01 -20.71 -17.56
C SER A 18 1.44 -20.50 -18.03
N GLU A 19 2.08 -21.56 -18.53
CA GLU A 19 3.42 -21.47 -19.16
C GLU A 19 3.45 -20.52 -20.37
N SER A 20 2.30 -20.27 -21.00
CA SER A 20 2.15 -19.30 -22.09
C SER A 20 1.89 -17.86 -21.60
N ASN A 21 2.06 -17.57 -20.31
CA ASN A 21 1.78 -16.28 -19.66
C ASN A 21 0.31 -15.83 -19.79
N GLN A 22 -0.63 -16.75 -19.92
CA GLN A 22 -2.06 -16.43 -19.92
C GLN A 22 -2.61 -16.52 -18.50
N VAL A 23 -3.41 -15.52 -18.10
CA VAL A 23 -4.14 -15.55 -16.83
C VAL A 23 -5.22 -16.63 -16.90
N VAL A 24 -5.18 -17.55 -15.94
CA VAL A 24 -6.13 -18.67 -15.80
C VAL A 24 -6.82 -18.61 -14.44
N ASP A 25 -7.79 -19.48 -14.24
CA ASP A 25 -8.51 -19.59 -12.97
C ASP A 25 -7.58 -20.01 -11.81
N ASP A 26 -7.81 -19.46 -10.63
CA ASP A 26 -7.02 -19.77 -9.42
C ASP A 26 -7.04 -21.26 -9.07
N SER A 27 -8.06 -22.03 -9.50
CA SER A 27 -8.14 -23.48 -9.29
C SER A 27 -6.97 -24.25 -9.90
N PHE A 28 -6.35 -23.75 -10.97
CA PHE A 28 -5.14 -24.38 -11.56
C PHE A 28 -3.90 -24.21 -10.69
N CYS A 29 -3.88 -23.20 -9.82
CA CYS A 29 -2.83 -22.97 -8.83
C CYS A 29 -3.22 -23.52 -7.44
N ALA A 30 -4.35 -24.22 -7.31
CA ALA A 30 -4.80 -24.79 -6.05
C ALA A 30 -3.76 -25.78 -5.49
N GLY A 31 -3.32 -25.56 -4.25
CA GLY A 31 -2.27 -26.36 -3.61
C GLY A 31 -0.85 -25.83 -3.77
N LEU A 32 -0.64 -24.80 -4.60
CA LEU A 32 0.61 -24.04 -4.62
C LEU A 32 0.64 -23.00 -3.49
N VAL A 33 1.84 -22.62 -3.05
CA VAL A 33 2.00 -21.55 -2.07
C VAL A 33 1.57 -20.23 -2.71
N ARG A 34 0.41 -19.72 -2.29
CA ARG A 34 -0.07 -18.39 -2.69
C ARG A 34 0.93 -17.34 -2.20
N GLN A 35 1.44 -16.55 -3.14
CA GLN A 35 2.35 -15.46 -2.84
C GLN A 35 1.65 -14.42 -1.96
N VAL A 36 2.41 -13.71 -1.13
CA VAL A 36 1.88 -12.64 -0.28
C VAL A 36 1.27 -11.54 -1.17
N GLU A 37 -0.03 -11.31 -1.03
CA GLU A 37 -0.76 -10.24 -1.72
C GLU A 37 -0.60 -8.88 -1.03
N SER A 38 -0.35 -8.87 0.28
CA SER A 38 -0.23 -7.64 1.06
C SER A 38 0.98 -7.66 1.97
N GLU A 39 1.79 -6.61 1.91
CA GLU A 39 2.95 -6.43 2.78
C GLU A 39 2.87 -5.09 3.53
N SER A 40 3.46 -5.05 4.73
CA SER A 40 3.66 -3.80 5.46
C SER A 40 4.72 -2.94 4.76
N CYS A 41 4.42 -1.66 4.57
CA CYS A 41 5.38 -0.66 4.09
C CYS A 41 5.55 0.41 5.16
N ASN A 42 6.79 0.88 5.35
CA ASN A 42 7.09 1.94 6.28
C ASN A 42 7.79 3.07 5.53
N LEU A 43 7.08 4.18 5.32
CA LEU A 43 7.58 5.36 4.63
C LEU A 43 8.21 6.33 5.62
N THR A 44 8.68 7.47 5.10
CA THR A 44 9.20 8.55 5.94
C THR A 44 8.18 8.95 7.01
N PRO A 45 8.61 9.22 8.25
CA PRO A 45 7.69 9.60 9.32
C PRO A 45 6.80 10.77 8.91
N CYS A 46 5.53 10.72 9.31
CA CYS A 46 4.62 11.84 9.08
C CYS A 46 5.09 13.05 9.89
N THR A 47 5.48 14.11 9.18
CA THR A 47 5.85 15.38 9.80
C THR A 47 4.59 16.21 9.96
N ILE A 48 4.18 16.47 11.20
CA ILE A 48 3.10 17.40 11.51
C ILE A 48 3.74 18.66 12.07
N THR A 49 3.56 19.78 11.36
CA THR A 49 4.03 21.09 11.81
C THR A 49 2.85 21.90 12.33
N TYR A 50 2.98 22.39 13.56
CA TYR A 50 2.03 23.34 14.15
C TYR A 50 2.65 24.73 14.11
N THR A 51 1.94 25.70 13.54
CA THR A 51 2.35 27.11 13.52
C THR A 51 1.24 27.95 14.14
N TYR A 52 1.62 28.90 14.99
CA TYR A 52 0.70 29.93 15.47
C TYR A 52 0.43 30.92 14.32
N GLU A 53 -0.83 31.15 13.99
CA GLU A 53 -1.21 32.26 13.12
C GLU A 53 -1.46 33.50 13.98
N VAL A 54 -0.66 34.55 13.78
CA VAL A 54 -0.84 35.81 14.52
C VAL A 54 -1.95 36.59 13.83
N GLN A 55 -3.12 36.69 14.47
CA GLN A 55 -4.14 37.64 14.02
C GLN A 55 -3.76 39.06 14.48
N PRO A 56 -3.84 40.08 13.60
CA PRO A 56 -3.64 41.46 14.00
C PRO A 56 -4.72 41.91 14.99
N PHE A 57 -4.37 42.81 15.90
CA PHE A 57 -5.35 43.42 16.82
C PHE A 57 -6.37 44.25 16.01
N PRO A 58 -7.67 44.22 16.36
CA PRO A 58 -8.63 45.15 15.80
C PRO A 58 -8.29 46.58 16.23
N GLU A 59 -8.29 47.51 15.27
CA GLU A 59 -8.21 48.97 15.52
C GLU A 59 -9.41 49.49 16.32
#